data_AF-A0A419GJB2-F1
#
_entry.id   AF-A0A419GJB2-F1
#
_cell.length_a   1.000
_cell.length_b   1.000
_cell.length_c   1.000
_cell.angle_alpha   90.00
_cell.angle_beta   90.00
_cell.angle_gamma   90.00
#
_symmetry.space_group_name_H-M   'P 1'
#
loop_
_entity.id
_entity.type
_entity.pdbx_description
1 polymer ?
#
loop_
_entity_poly.entity_id
_entity_poly.type
_entity_poly.pdbx_seq_one_letter_code
_entity_poly.pdbx_strand_id
1 'polypeptide(L)'
;LCRLINKKNFTVYKIPNQDLNSGSDINVDLDAEETCRILSSEQEVPDWLIVDHYSLGEKWERRQRPHVKKIMVIDDLADRSHDCDLLLDQNLYENMENRYNGLVPDHCIKFLGPRYAFLRSEFFLARQGLRLREGQVKKILVFFGGTDPGNQTVKTLEALRLLNSSEISVDVVVGQTNPYRAQVKKICSDVPNFYFFCQVQNMAQLMVNADLAIGAGGVAVWERCYLGLPALILVVAQNQSAVASAVAGAGAARNLGWSAGIRVEELSEAIKWAIDNPDEIKRMSKKALDLMGGSISETNDSIIQALMAGE
;
A
#
# COMPACT_ATOMS: atom_id res chain seq x y z
N LEU A 1 -8.17 -14.05 4.99
CA LEU A 1 -9.06 -12.91 5.30
C LEU A 1 -10.26 -13.30 6.17
N CYS A 2 -11.15 -14.22 5.74
CA CYS A 2 -12.39 -14.55 6.47
C CYS A 2 -12.21 -14.88 7.98
N ARG A 3 -11.17 -15.66 8.33
CA ARG A 3 -10.85 -15.96 9.75
C ARG A 3 -10.52 -14.71 10.57
N LEU A 4 -9.88 -13.71 9.95
CA LEU A 4 -9.53 -12.44 10.60
C LEU A 4 -10.78 -11.59 10.84
N ILE A 5 -11.68 -11.53 9.86
CA ILE A 5 -12.95 -10.80 9.94
C ILE A 5 -13.85 -11.40 11.04
N ASN A 6 -13.99 -12.74 11.06
CA ASN A 6 -14.71 -13.43 12.13
C ASN A 6 -14.12 -13.16 13.52
N LYS A 7 -12.79 -13.13 13.66
CA LYS A 7 -12.12 -12.80 14.94
C LYS A 7 -12.38 -11.36 15.41
N LYS A 8 -12.81 -10.49 14.50
CA LYS A 8 -13.22 -9.10 14.79
C LYS A 8 -14.74 -8.99 15.05
N ASN A 9 -15.44 -10.12 15.16
CA ASN A 9 -16.89 -10.21 15.41
C ASN A 9 -17.77 -9.63 14.29
N PHE A 10 -17.25 -9.53 13.07
CA PHE A 10 -18.08 -9.24 11.90
C PHE A 10 -18.66 -10.53 11.33
N THR A 11 -19.90 -10.47 10.86
CA THR A 11 -20.54 -11.56 10.13
C THR A 11 -19.80 -11.80 8.81
N VAL A 12 -19.51 -13.06 8.49
CA VAL A 12 -18.84 -13.45 7.24
C VAL A 12 -19.69 -14.45 6.50
N TYR A 13 -20.15 -14.02 5.33
CA TYR A 13 -20.71 -14.91 4.33
C TYR A 13 -19.62 -15.33 3.34
N LYS A 14 -19.64 -16.60 2.94
CA LYS A 14 -18.75 -17.13 1.91
C LYS A 14 -19.60 -17.49 0.71
N ILE A 15 -19.33 -16.85 -0.41
CA ILE A 15 -19.94 -17.22 -1.69
C ILE A 15 -19.19 -18.45 -2.20
N PRO A 16 -19.89 -19.55 -2.53
CA PRO A 16 -19.24 -20.74 -3.07
C PRO A 16 -18.63 -20.41 -4.43
N ASN A 17 -17.30 -20.43 -4.51
CA ASN A 17 -16.61 -20.29 -5.80
C ASN A 17 -16.59 -21.67 -6.46
N GLN A 18 -17.03 -21.78 -7.71
CA GLN A 18 -16.72 -22.97 -8.51
C GLN A 18 -15.29 -22.79 -9.01
N ASP A 19 -14.42 -23.77 -8.76
CA ASP A 19 -13.00 -23.78 -9.14
C ASP A 19 -12.82 -23.45 -10.63
N LEU A 20 -12.58 -22.18 -10.94
CA LEU A 20 -11.95 -21.76 -12.18
C LEU A 20 -10.45 -21.75 -11.92
N ASN A 21 -9.68 -22.38 -12.80
CA ASN A 21 -8.26 -22.73 -12.62
C ASN A 21 -7.28 -21.53 -12.58
N SER A 22 -7.71 -20.36 -12.12
CA SER A 22 -6.90 -19.15 -11.94
C SER A 22 -7.44 -18.39 -10.71
N GLY A 23 -6.57 -17.85 -9.87
CA GLY A 23 -6.93 -17.27 -8.56
C GLY A 23 -7.77 -15.97 -8.58
N SER A 24 -8.43 -15.64 -9.68
CA SER A 24 -9.19 -14.40 -9.89
C SER A 24 -10.46 -14.54 -10.74
N ASP A 25 -10.65 -15.65 -11.45
CA ASP A 25 -11.85 -15.82 -12.26
C ASP A 25 -13.01 -16.29 -11.38
N ILE A 26 -14.04 -15.45 -11.25
CA ILE A 26 -15.30 -15.78 -10.58
C ILE A 26 -16.41 -15.82 -11.61
N ASN A 27 -17.41 -16.67 -11.38
CA ASN A 27 -18.65 -16.58 -12.13
C ASN A 27 -19.45 -15.38 -11.61
N VAL A 28 -19.29 -14.23 -12.27
CA VAL A 28 -19.90 -12.95 -11.90
C VAL A 28 -21.43 -13.06 -11.76
N ASP A 29 -22.09 -13.84 -12.61
CA ASP A 29 -23.54 -13.98 -12.55
C ASP A 29 -23.99 -14.79 -11.33
N LEU A 30 -23.27 -15.85 -10.99
CA LEU A 30 -23.52 -16.63 -9.76
C LEU A 30 -23.20 -15.81 -8.51
N ASP A 31 -22.06 -15.11 -8.52
CA ASP A 31 -21.64 -14.27 -7.39
C ASP A 31 -22.69 -13.17 -7.10
N ALA A 32 -23.21 -12.53 -8.14
CA ALA A 32 -24.29 -11.57 -8.00
C ALA A 32 -25.55 -12.21 -7.39
N GLU A 33 -25.95 -13.41 -7.80
CA GLU A 33 -27.13 -14.10 -7.26
C GLU A 33 -26.97 -14.44 -5.79
N GLU A 34 -25.83 -15.01 -5.41
CA GLU A 34 -25.57 -15.36 -4.02
C GLU A 34 -25.47 -14.11 -3.15
N THR A 35 -24.84 -13.04 -3.64
CA THR A 35 -24.79 -11.75 -2.95
C THR A 35 -26.21 -11.18 -2.75
N CYS A 36 -27.05 -11.18 -3.78
CA CYS A 36 -28.45 -10.74 -3.65
C CYS A 36 -29.22 -11.56 -2.60
N ARG A 37 -29.02 -12.88 -2.55
CA ARG A 37 -29.67 -13.75 -1.54
C ARG A 37 -29.21 -13.41 -0.13
N ILE A 38 -27.92 -13.18 0.07
CA ILE A 38 -27.35 -12.79 1.37
C ILE A 38 -27.95 -11.44 1.80
N LEU A 39 -27.87 -10.42 0.94
CA LEU A 39 -28.39 -9.08 1.25
C LEU A 39 -29.89 -9.09 1.53
N SER A 40 -30.66 -9.92 0.81
CA SER A 40 -32.11 -10.07 1.04
C SER A 40 -32.46 -10.82 2.33
N SER A 41 -31.50 -11.54 2.91
CA SER A 41 -31.70 -12.28 4.17
C SER A 41 -31.39 -11.47 5.42
N GLU A 42 -30.75 -10.30 5.26
CA GLU A 42 -30.49 -9.37 6.34
C GLU A 42 -31.79 -8.71 6.83
N GLN A 43 -31.85 -8.36 8.12
CA GLN A 43 -33.03 -7.75 8.71
C GLN A 43 -33.27 -6.32 8.20
N GLU A 44 -32.20 -5.62 7.84
CA GLU A 44 -32.21 -4.24 7.35
C GLU A 44 -31.46 -4.15 6.03
N VAL A 45 -31.93 -3.27 5.14
CA VAL A 45 -31.24 -2.96 3.88
C VAL A 45 -29.96 -2.19 4.20
N PRO A 46 -28.77 -2.70 3.81
CA PRO A 46 -27.51 -2.02 4.07
C PRO A 46 -27.47 -0.62 3.47
N ASP A 47 -26.94 0.34 4.22
CA ASP A 47 -26.72 1.70 3.73
C ASP A 47 -25.67 1.74 2.62
N TRP A 48 -24.60 0.94 2.76
CA TRP A 48 -23.50 0.88 1.82
C TRP A 48 -23.08 -0.56 1.53
N LEU A 49 -22.80 -0.83 0.25
CA LEU A 49 -22.07 -2.00 -0.23
C LEU A 49 -20.70 -1.55 -0.73
N ILE A 50 -19.62 -2.06 -0.13
CA ILE A 50 -18.25 -1.78 -0.57
C ILE A 50 -17.74 -2.95 -1.41
N VAL A 51 -17.33 -2.66 -2.64
CA VAL A 51 -16.86 -3.64 -3.62
C VAL A 51 -15.36 -3.44 -3.85
N ASP A 52 -14.56 -4.49 -3.60
CA ASP A 52 -13.10 -4.51 -3.80
C ASP A 52 -12.71 -5.82 -4.50
N HIS A 53 -13.02 -5.89 -5.80
CA HIS A 53 -12.76 -7.08 -6.60
C HIS A 53 -12.54 -6.75 -8.08
N TYR A 54 -11.41 -7.22 -8.64
CA TYR A 54 -11.00 -6.92 -10.01
C TYR A 54 -11.98 -7.40 -11.09
N SER A 55 -12.74 -8.46 -10.82
CA SER A 55 -13.67 -9.06 -11.80
C SER A 55 -15.09 -8.50 -11.75
N LEU A 56 -15.42 -7.63 -10.78
CA LEU A 56 -16.76 -7.07 -10.60
C LEU A 56 -16.83 -5.65 -11.21
N GLY A 57 -17.94 -5.35 -11.88
CA GLY A 57 -18.20 -4.05 -12.49
C GLY A 57 -19.70 -3.83 -12.74
N GLU A 58 -20.05 -2.86 -13.58
CA GLU A 58 -21.41 -2.31 -13.73
C GLU A 58 -22.53 -3.36 -13.80
N LYS A 59 -22.35 -4.44 -14.57
CA LYS A 59 -23.36 -5.51 -14.70
C LYS A 59 -23.69 -6.16 -13.35
N TRP A 60 -22.67 -6.40 -12.52
CA TRP A 60 -22.84 -7.00 -11.20
C TRP A 60 -23.45 -5.99 -10.22
N GLU A 61 -22.97 -4.75 -10.24
CA GLU A 61 -23.38 -3.68 -9.32
C GLU A 61 -24.85 -3.29 -9.50
N ARG A 62 -25.31 -3.19 -10.75
CA ARG A 62 -26.74 -2.94 -11.07
C ARG A 62 -27.67 -4.02 -10.51
N ARG A 63 -27.20 -5.26 -10.38
CA ARG A 63 -28.00 -6.34 -9.76
C ARG A 63 -28.10 -6.18 -8.25
N GLN A 64 -27.16 -5.49 -7.61
CA GLN A 64 -27.17 -5.24 -6.17
C GLN A 64 -28.03 -4.03 -5.79
N ARG A 65 -28.21 -3.05 -6.69
CA ARG A 65 -28.99 -1.81 -6.45
C ARG A 65 -30.35 -2.00 -5.75
N PRO A 66 -31.17 -3.03 -6.04
CA PRO A 66 -32.44 -3.23 -5.33
C PRO A 66 -32.30 -3.65 -3.86
N HIS A 67 -31.10 -4.06 -3.44
CA HIS A 67 -30.84 -4.71 -2.14
C HIS A 67 -29.96 -3.86 -1.21
N VAL A 68 -29.47 -2.70 -1.67
CA VAL A 68 -28.60 -1.80 -0.92
C VAL A 68 -28.94 -0.35 -1.26
N LYS A 69 -28.71 0.59 -0.35
CA LYS A 69 -29.01 2.00 -0.63
C LYS A 69 -27.93 2.64 -1.51
N LYS A 70 -26.66 2.36 -1.24
CA LYS A 70 -25.51 2.89 -1.97
C LYS A 70 -24.41 1.87 -2.21
N ILE A 71 -23.60 2.12 -3.23
CA ILE A 71 -22.47 1.29 -3.64
C ILE A 71 -21.20 2.15 -3.67
N MET A 72 -20.18 1.69 -2.95
CA MET A 72 -18.82 2.18 -3.02
C MET A 72 -17.96 1.15 -3.75
N VAL A 73 -17.15 1.59 -4.71
CA VAL A 73 -16.20 0.75 -5.44
C VAL A 73 -14.77 1.17 -5.12
N ILE A 74 -13.91 0.20 -4.84
CA ILE A 74 -12.45 0.37 -4.81
C ILE A 74 -11.93 -0.23 -6.12
N ASP A 75 -11.35 0.60 -6.97
CA ASP A 75 -10.78 0.19 -8.24
C ASP A 75 -9.49 0.96 -8.50
N ASP A 76 -8.50 0.30 -9.11
CA ASP A 76 -7.24 0.91 -9.52
C ASP A 76 -6.86 0.59 -10.99
N LEU A 77 -7.75 -0.10 -11.71
CA LEU A 77 -7.54 -0.53 -13.09
C LEU A 77 -8.10 0.48 -14.09
N ALA A 78 -9.26 1.09 -13.80
CA ALA A 78 -9.99 1.99 -14.70
C ALA A 78 -10.18 1.40 -16.12
N ASP A 79 -10.46 0.10 -16.18
CA ASP A 79 -10.61 -0.67 -17.43
C ASP A 79 -12.04 -1.15 -17.70
N ARG A 80 -12.97 -0.83 -16.80
CA ARG A 80 -14.38 -1.21 -16.86
C ARG A 80 -15.27 -0.13 -16.28
N SER A 81 -16.55 -0.16 -16.68
CA SER A 81 -17.56 0.72 -16.13
C SER A 81 -18.05 0.21 -14.78
N HIS A 82 -18.47 1.15 -13.93
CA HIS A 82 -19.08 0.91 -12.65
C HIS A 82 -20.43 1.66 -12.54
N ASP A 83 -21.39 1.08 -11.83
CA ASP A 83 -22.61 1.73 -11.34
C ASP A 83 -22.48 1.89 -9.81
N CYS A 84 -21.85 2.98 -9.39
CA CYS A 84 -21.57 3.26 -7.99
C CYS A 84 -21.79 4.73 -7.63
N ASP A 85 -22.06 4.98 -6.36
CA ASP A 85 -22.26 6.33 -5.81
C ASP A 85 -20.92 6.96 -5.39
N LEU A 86 -19.95 6.12 -5.01
CA LEU A 86 -18.61 6.52 -4.59
C LEU A 86 -17.56 5.60 -5.22
N LEU A 87 -16.54 6.18 -5.83
CA LEU A 87 -15.37 5.45 -6.33
C LEU A 87 -14.10 5.92 -5.61
N LEU A 88 -13.31 4.97 -5.12
CA LEU A 88 -11.99 5.18 -4.53
C LEU A 88 -10.92 4.52 -5.40
N ASP A 89 -10.00 5.35 -5.89
CA ASP A 89 -8.72 4.90 -6.45
C ASP A 89 -7.61 5.61 -5.68
N GLN A 90 -6.94 4.89 -4.77
CA GLN A 90 -5.92 5.47 -3.90
C GLN A 90 -4.54 5.65 -4.57
N ASN A 91 -4.34 5.14 -5.79
CA ASN A 91 -3.02 5.09 -6.40
C ASN A 91 -2.68 6.39 -7.15
N LEU A 92 -1.39 6.62 -7.39
CA LEU A 92 -0.90 7.79 -8.12
C LEU A 92 -0.72 7.47 -9.61
N TYR A 93 -1.32 8.29 -10.46
CA TYR A 93 -1.23 8.18 -11.91
C TYR A 93 -1.13 9.56 -12.58
N GLU A 94 -0.50 9.64 -13.75
CA GLU A 94 -0.34 10.91 -14.48
C GLU A 94 -1.69 11.51 -14.92
N ASN A 95 -2.66 10.67 -15.30
CA ASN A 95 -3.98 11.08 -15.79
C ASN A 95 -5.11 10.88 -14.76
N MET A 96 -4.76 10.77 -13.47
CA MET A 96 -5.64 10.37 -12.38
C MET A 96 -7.04 11.03 -12.42
N GLU A 97 -7.10 12.36 -12.52
CA GLU A 97 -8.37 13.13 -12.53
C GLU A 97 -9.37 12.72 -13.61
N ASN A 98 -8.89 12.14 -14.71
CA ASN A 98 -9.69 11.80 -15.88
C ASN A 98 -9.84 10.30 -16.11
N ARG A 99 -9.22 9.44 -15.29
CA ARG A 99 -9.18 7.99 -15.52
C ARG A 99 -10.56 7.34 -15.61
N TYR A 100 -11.52 7.87 -14.86
CA TYR A 100 -12.88 7.34 -14.77
C TYR A 100 -13.90 8.10 -15.62
N ASN A 101 -13.46 9.00 -16.51
CA ASN A 101 -14.37 9.72 -17.39
C ASN A 101 -15.12 8.74 -18.30
N GLY A 102 -16.45 8.70 -18.19
CA GLY A 102 -17.30 7.76 -18.93
C GLY A 102 -17.29 6.32 -18.39
N LEU A 103 -16.58 6.06 -17.29
CA LEU A 103 -16.58 4.75 -16.61
C LEU A 103 -17.44 4.73 -15.35
N VAL A 104 -17.91 5.88 -14.86
CA VAL A 104 -18.82 5.99 -13.71
C VAL A 104 -19.98 6.92 -14.04
N PRO A 105 -21.12 6.83 -13.32
CA PRO A 105 -22.24 7.75 -13.49
C PRO A 105 -21.85 9.20 -13.14
N ASP A 106 -22.54 10.18 -13.73
CA ASP A 106 -22.28 11.60 -13.48
C ASP A 106 -22.41 12.03 -12.01
N HIS A 107 -23.22 11.32 -11.23
CA HIS A 107 -23.42 11.58 -9.80
C HIS A 107 -22.33 10.97 -8.91
N CYS A 108 -21.46 10.11 -9.45
CA CYS A 108 -20.48 9.37 -8.67
C CYS A 108 -19.42 10.31 -8.08
N ILE A 109 -19.27 10.28 -6.75
CA ILE A 109 -18.20 10.98 -6.04
C ILE A 109 -16.90 10.19 -6.23
N LYS A 110 -15.84 10.87 -6.68
CA LYS A 110 -14.54 10.24 -6.95
C LYS A 110 -13.49 10.70 -5.94
N PHE A 111 -12.96 9.77 -5.17
CA PHE A 111 -11.81 9.97 -4.30
C PHE A 111 -10.58 9.39 -4.99
N LEU A 112 -9.85 10.25 -5.71
CA LEU A 112 -8.71 9.85 -6.53
C LEU A 112 -7.39 10.32 -5.91
N GLY A 113 -6.48 9.38 -5.73
CA GLY A 113 -5.08 9.62 -5.41
C GLY A 113 -4.64 9.28 -3.98
N PRO A 114 -3.32 9.40 -3.74
CA PRO A 114 -2.69 8.95 -2.49
C PRO A 114 -3.22 9.61 -1.22
N ARG A 115 -3.76 10.83 -1.34
CA ARG A 115 -4.40 11.50 -0.21
C ARG A 115 -5.59 10.72 0.36
N TYR A 116 -6.14 9.75 -0.36
CA TYR A 116 -7.25 8.92 0.09
C TYR A 116 -6.83 7.48 0.45
N ALA A 117 -5.53 7.22 0.55
CA ALA A 117 -5.02 5.88 0.80
C ALA A 117 -5.45 5.32 2.16
N PHE A 118 -5.86 4.06 2.18
CA PHE A 118 -6.19 3.38 3.43
C PHE A 118 -4.93 3.05 4.23
N LEU A 119 -4.80 3.73 5.36
CA LEU A 119 -3.72 3.52 6.31
C LEU A 119 -4.30 3.00 7.63
N ARG A 120 -3.49 2.23 8.36
CA ARG A 120 -3.84 1.80 9.72
C ARG A 120 -3.81 3.01 10.67
N SER A 121 -4.65 3.02 11.70
CA SER A 121 -4.75 4.12 12.67
C SER A 121 -3.41 4.52 13.30
N GLU A 122 -2.48 3.57 13.46
CA GLU A 122 -1.13 3.85 13.97
C GLU A 122 -0.36 4.89 13.15
N PHE A 123 -0.59 4.97 11.83
CA PHE A 123 0.09 5.95 10.97
C PHE A 123 -0.43 7.36 11.21
N PHE A 124 -1.74 7.53 11.41
CA PHE A 124 -2.34 8.82 11.76
C PHE A 124 -1.80 9.35 13.08
N LEU A 125 -1.72 8.49 14.10
CA LEU A 125 -1.14 8.83 15.39
C LEU A 125 0.35 9.17 15.27
N ALA A 126 1.10 8.38 14.51
CA ALA A 126 2.53 8.61 14.27
C ALA A 126 2.81 9.94 13.54
N ARG A 127 1.89 10.41 12.68
CA ARG A 127 2.06 11.67 11.96
C ARG A 127 1.94 12.91 12.87
N GLN A 128 1.21 12.84 13.98
CA GLN A 128 1.03 13.96 14.91
C GLN A 128 2.34 14.41 15.58
N GLY A 129 3.26 13.47 15.80
CA GLY A 129 4.59 13.73 16.40
C GLY A 129 5.74 13.61 15.40
N LEU A 130 5.46 13.67 14.10
CA LEU A 130 6.46 13.41 13.08
C LEU A 130 7.55 14.49 13.07
N ARG A 131 8.80 14.08 13.29
CA ARG A 131 9.96 14.96 13.08
C ARG A 131 10.14 15.25 11.60
N LEU A 132 10.57 16.46 11.26
CA LEU A 132 11.07 16.75 9.93
C LEU A 132 12.45 16.10 9.74
N ARG A 133 12.66 15.49 8.57
CA ARG A 133 13.95 14.88 8.23
C ARG A 133 14.84 15.93 7.61
N GLU A 134 16.01 16.13 8.20
CA GLU A 134 17.03 17.09 7.74
C GLU A 134 17.95 16.53 6.64
N GLY A 135 17.68 15.31 6.15
CA GLY A 135 18.40 14.69 5.04
C GLY A 135 19.51 13.73 5.44
N GLN A 136 20.02 13.80 6.68
CA GLN A 136 21.04 12.85 7.15
C GLN A 136 20.48 11.43 7.25
N VAL A 137 21.18 10.47 6.65
CA VAL A 137 20.82 9.04 6.74
C VAL A 137 21.67 8.34 7.79
N LYS A 138 21.12 8.15 9.00
CA LYS A 138 21.74 7.40 10.10
C LYS A 138 20.98 6.13 10.45
N LYS A 139 19.70 6.07 10.06
CA LYS A 139 18.84 4.92 10.28
C LYS A 139 18.10 4.50 9.02
N ILE A 140 18.34 3.27 8.58
CA ILE A 140 17.72 2.69 7.40
C ILE A 140 16.69 1.64 7.82
N LEU A 141 15.49 1.69 7.24
CA LEU A 141 14.48 0.65 7.37
C LEU A 141 14.47 -0.22 6.12
N VAL A 142 14.68 -1.53 6.26
CA VAL A 142 14.58 -2.52 5.19
C VAL A 142 13.28 -3.31 5.34
N PHE A 143 12.39 -3.20 4.33
CA PHE A 143 11.11 -3.93 4.33
C PHE A 143 10.57 -4.16 2.91
N PHE A 144 10.51 -5.44 2.49
CA PHE A 144 10.02 -5.87 1.17
C PHE A 144 8.62 -6.52 1.22
N GLY A 145 7.87 -6.30 2.30
CA GLY A 145 6.56 -6.90 2.51
C GLY A 145 6.62 -8.16 3.38
N GLY A 146 5.46 -8.79 3.56
CA GLY A 146 5.31 -9.91 4.50
C GLY A 146 6.00 -11.21 4.08
N THR A 147 6.07 -11.48 2.78
CA THR A 147 6.58 -12.76 2.23
C THR A 147 7.97 -12.64 1.61
N ASP A 148 8.26 -11.56 0.88
CA ASP A 148 9.52 -11.35 0.14
C ASP A 148 10.06 -12.64 -0.53
N PRO A 149 9.28 -13.26 -1.44
CA PRO A 149 9.66 -14.54 -2.05
C PRO A 149 10.92 -14.43 -2.91
N GLY A 150 11.23 -13.23 -3.41
CA GLY A 150 12.43 -12.95 -4.19
C GLY A 150 13.70 -12.72 -3.36
N ASN A 151 13.63 -12.88 -2.03
CA ASN A 151 14.75 -12.69 -1.10
C ASN A 151 15.47 -11.34 -1.20
N GLN A 152 14.71 -10.27 -1.50
CA GLN A 152 15.28 -8.94 -1.71
C GLN A 152 15.82 -8.33 -0.42
N THR A 153 15.29 -8.77 0.73
CA THR A 153 15.83 -8.42 2.05
C THR A 153 17.29 -8.84 2.17
N VAL A 154 17.64 -10.10 1.87
CA VAL A 154 19.03 -10.57 1.97
C VAL A 154 19.94 -9.83 1.00
N LYS A 155 19.52 -9.64 -0.26
CA LYS A 155 20.27 -8.86 -1.25
C LYS A 155 20.59 -7.45 -0.75
N THR A 156 19.63 -6.82 -0.08
CA THR A 156 19.79 -5.49 0.51
C THR A 156 20.77 -5.48 1.68
N LEU A 157 20.72 -6.51 2.54
CA LEU A 157 21.68 -6.65 3.64
C LEU A 157 23.10 -6.86 3.12
N GLU A 158 23.28 -7.62 2.05
CA GLU A 158 24.58 -7.77 1.39
C GLU A 158 25.09 -6.43 0.85
N ALA A 159 24.23 -5.65 0.19
CA ALA A 159 24.58 -4.32 -0.31
C ALA A 159 24.97 -3.33 0.81
N LEU A 160 24.26 -3.38 1.95
CA LEU A 160 24.57 -2.58 3.13
C LEU A 160 25.89 -3.01 3.80
N ARG A 161 26.21 -4.31 3.79
CA ARG A 161 27.51 -4.81 4.29
C ARG A 161 28.69 -4.30 3.47
N LEU A 162 28.52 -4.14 2.15
CA LEU A 162 29.57 -3.57 1.29
C LEU A 162 29.93 -2.13 1.65
N LEU A 163 29.00 -1.37 2.24
CA LEU A 163 29.28 0.00 2.71
C LEU A 163 30.18 0.03 3.95
N ASN A 164 30.17 -1.05 4.75
CA ASN A 164 30.95 -1.20 5.97
C ASN A 164 30.90 0.02 6.91
N SER A 165 29.72 0.63 7.06
CA SER A 165 29.53 1.84 7.88
C SER A 165 29.05 1.49 9.29
N SER A 166 29.84 1.82 10.30
CA SER A 166 29.48 1.66 11.73
C SER A 166 28.58 2.78 12.26
N GLU A 167 28.34 3.84 11.49
CA GLU A 167 27.50 4.97 11.90
C GLU A 167 26.04 4.79 11.51
N ILE A 168 25.74 3.80 10.65
CA ILE A 168 24.40 3.54 10.14
C ILE A 168 23.79 2.36 10.90
N SER A 169 22.61 2.60 11.45
CA SER A 169 21.75 1.57 12.02
C SER A 169 20.75 1.08 10.98
N VAL A 170 20.47 -0.22 10.99
CA VAL A 170 19.55 -0.84 10.02
C VAL A 170 18.50 -1.64 10.76
N ASP A 171 17.24 -1.20 10.69
CA ASP A 171 16.10 -1.97 11.15
C ASP A 171 15.60 -2.84 9.98
N VAL A 172 15.57 -4.15 10.17
CA VAL A 172 15.20 -5.14 9.15
C VAL A 172 13.91 -5.82 9.55
N VAL A 173 12.85 -5.59 8.79
CA VAL A 173 11.53 -6.15 9.09
C VAL A 173 11.17 -7.22 8.07
N VAL A 174 10.70 -8.37 8.55
CA VAL A 174 10.12 -9.42 7.71
C VAL A 174 8.80 -9.93 8.31
N GLY A 175 7.91 -10.46 7.48
CA GLY A 175 6.68 -11.11 7.96
C GLY A 175 6.92 -12.52 8.50
N GLN A 176 5.94 -13.03 9.27
CA GLN A 176 5.98 -14.38 9.83
C GLN A 176 6.04 -15.48 8.75
N THR A 177 5.61 -15.17 7.54
CA THR A 177 5.56 -16.12 6.41
C THR A 177 6.74 -15.98 5.45
N ASN A 178 7.74 -15.14 5.76
CA ASN A 178 8.93 -15.01 4.94
C ASN A 178 9.79 -16.30 5.01
N PRO A 179 10.06 -16.98 3.87
CA PRO A 179 10.79 -18.25 3.85
C PRO A 179 12.27 -18.10 4.23
N TYR A 180 12.84 -16.91 4.06
CA TYR A 180 14.24 -16.57 4.37
C TYR A 180 14.42 -15.96 5.76
N ARG A 181 13.37 -15.91 6.59
CA ARG A 181 13.42 -15.29 7.93
C ARG A 181 14.62 -15.74 8.78
N ALA A 182 14.93 -17.03 8.79
CA ALA A 182 16.04 -17.57 9.58
C ALA A 182 17.40 -17.06 9.08
N GLN A 183 17.58 -16.98 7.76
CA GLN A 183 18.77 -16.41 7.13
C GLN A 183 18.91 -14.93 7.46
N VAL A 184 17.84 -14.15 7.30
CA VAL A 184 17.81 -12.71 7.63
C VAL A 184 18.17 -12.48 9.10
N LYS A 185 17.58 -13.25 10.02
CA LYS A 185 17.90 -13.16 11.45
C LYS A 185 19.37 -13.43 11.74
N LYS A 186 19.96 -14.43 11.08
CA LYS A 186 21.39 -14.76 11.22
C LYS A 186 22.29 -13.64 10.70
N ILE A 187 22.00 -13.08 9.53
CA ILE A 187 22.79 -11.95 9.00
C ILE A 187 22.76 -10.77 9.97
N CYS A 188 21.59 -10.46 10.54
CA CYS A 188 21.47 -9.35 11.50
C CYS A 188 22.22 -9.62 12.81
N SER A 189 22.35 -10.87 13.26
CA SER A 189 23.15 -11.18 14.46
C SER A 189 24.65 -11.08 14.23
N ASP A 190 25.10 -11.25 12.99
CA ASP A 190 26.52 -11.28 12.62
C ASP A 190 27.08 -9.88 12.32
N VAL A 191 26.22 -8.88 12.13
CA VAL A 191 26.60 -7.51 11.75
C VAL A 191 26.19 -6.52 12.85
N PRO A 192 27.15 -5.81 13.47
CA PRO A 192 26.84 -4.74 14.41
C PRO A 192 25.90 -3.70 13.78
N ASN A 193 24.94 -3.21 14.55
CA ASN A 193 23.92 -2.22 14.15
C ASN A 193 22.82 -2.71 13.19
N PHE A 194 22.74 -4.01 12.88
CA PHE A 194 21.59 -4.59 12.18
C PHE A 194 20.61 -5.17 13.19
N TYR A 195 19.35 -4.72 13.16
CA TYR A 195 18.32 -5.10 14.12
C TYR A 195 17.19 -5.84 13.42
N PHE A 196 17.01 -7.10 13.79
CA PHE A 196 16.00 -7.97 13.20
C PHE A 196 14.65 -7.85 13.91
N PHE A 197 13.59 -7.65 13.12
CA PHE A 197 12.21 -7.64 13.58
C PHE A 197 11.34 -8.59 12.73
N CYS A 198 10.45 -9.34 13.39
CA CYS A 198 9.53 -10.26 12.72
C CYS A 198 8.10 -9.95 13.12
N GLN A 199 7.22 -9.79 12.12
CA GLN A 199 5.78 -9.59 12.31
C GLN A 199 5.43 -8.48 13.31
N VAL A 200 5.98 -7.29 13.09
CA VAL A 200 5.77 -6.13 13.96
C VAL A 200 4.34 -5.61 13.90
N GLN A 201 3.89 -5.03 15.00
CA GLN A 201 2.61 -4.30 15.09
C GLN A 201 2.81 -2.77 15.11
N ASN A 202 4.05 -2.30 15.25
CA ASN A 202 4.45 -0.91 15.40
C ASN A 202 5.24 -0.41 14.18
N MET A 203 4.79 -0.75 12.97
CA MET A 203 5.49 -0.40 11.73
C MET A 203 5.61 1.12 11.56
N ALA A 204 4.57 1.87 11.95
CA ALA A 204 4.58 3.32 11.86
C ALA A 204 5.72 3.93 12.70
N GLN A 205 5.99 3.39 13.89
CA GLN A 205 7.08 3.86 14.74
C GLN A 205 8.46 3.60 14.13
N LEU A 206 8.65 2.43 13.50
CA LEU A 206 9.90 2.13 12.79
C LEU A 206 10.13 3.10 11.63
N MET A 207 9.06 3.41 10.87
CA MET A 207 9.12 4.37 9.78
C MET A 207 9.42 5.81 10.27
N VAL A 208 8.80 6.27 11.36
CA VAL A 208 9.10 7.59 11.97
C VAL A 208 10.56 7.71 12.38
N ASN A 209 11.12 6.63 12.92
CA ASN A 209 12.50 6.62 13.41
C ASN A 209 13.54 6.54 12.27
N ALA A 210 13.19 5.94 11.14
CA ALA A 210 14.07 5.83 9.98
C ALA A 210 14.24 7.15 9.23
N ASP A 211 15.42 7.32 8.64
CA ASP A 211 15.76 8.43 7.73
C ASP A 211 15.57 8.04 6.26
N LEU A 212 15.76 6.75 5.95
CA LEU A 212 15.62 6.18 4.61
C LEU A 212 14.97 4.80 4.68
N ALA A 213 14.06 4.50 3.77
CA ALA A 213 13.56 3.15 3.55
C ALA A 213 14.19 2.51 2.31
N ILE A 214 14.35 1.19 2.35
CA ILE A 214 14.64 0.36 1.18
C ILE A 214 13.59 -0.74 1.13
N GLY A 215 12.85 -0.83 0.02
CA GLY A 215 11.73 -1.76 -0.04
C GLY A 215 11.06 -1.87 -1.40
N ALA A 216 9.96 -2.61 -1.41
CA ALA A 216 9.16 -2.84 -2.61
C ALA A 216 8.20 -1.68 -2.94
N GLY A 217 7.76 -1.61 -4.19
CA GLY A 217 6.76 -0.65 -4.69
C GLY A 217 5.30 -1.02 -4.42
N GLY A 218 5.03 -1.83 -3.38
CA GLY A 218 3.67 -2.26 -3.01
C GLY A 218 2.95 -1.27 -2.09
N VAL A 219 1.91 -1.74 -1.39
CA VAL A 219 1.03 -0.92 -0.51
C VAL A 219 1.77 -0.07 0.54
N ALA A 220 2.95 -0.51 1.01
CA ALA A 220 3.76 0.24 1.97
C ALA A 220 4.32 1.56 1.39
N VAL A 221 4.21 1.80 0.09
CA VAL A 221 4.55 3.08 -0.54
C VAL A 221 3.74 4.22 0.08
N TRP A 222 2.43 4.02 0.29
CA TRP A 222 1.57 5.06 0.85
C TRP A 222 1.83 5.30 2.34
N GLU A 223 2.10 4.23 3.10
CA GLU A 223 2.55 4.33 4.50
C GLU A 223 3.83 5.18 4.62
N ARG A 224 4.81 4.96 3.72
CA ARG A 224 6.05 5.76 3.67
C ARG A 224 5.78 7.19 3.29
N CYS A 225 4.96 7.43 2.26
CA CYS A 225 4.63 8.78 1.81
C CYS A 225 3.94 9.57 2.93
N TYR A 226 3.00 8.93 3.64
CA TYR A 226 2.24 9.55 4.71
C TYR A 226 3.11 10.05 5.87
N LEU A 227 4.18 9.30 6.18
CA LEU A 227 5.16 9.66 7.20
C LEU A 227 6.36 10.42 6.64
N GLY A 228 6.31 10.83 5.37
CA GLY A 228 7.38 11.56 4.70
C GLY A 228 8.72 10.82 4.69
N LEU A 229 8.72 9.49 4.66
CA LEU A 229 9.93 8.66 4.70
C LEU A 229 10.48 8.47 3.27
N PRO A 230 11.65 9.06 2.94
CA PRO A 230 12.34 8.84 1.67
C PRO A 230 12.58 7.35 1.42
N ALA A 231 12.54 6.92 0.17
CA ALA A 231 12.68 5.51 -0.16
C ALA A 231 13.49 5.24 -1.43
N LEU A 232 14.32 4.20 -1.37
CA LEU A 232 14.82 3.47 -2.53
C LEU A 232 13.88 2.30 -2.80
N ILE A 233 13.25 2.28 -3.98
CA ILE A 233 12.24 1.29 -4.35
C ILE A 233 12.83 0.31 -5.37
N LEU A 234 12.64 -0.99 -5.13
CA LEU A 234 12.81 -2.04 -6.13
C LEU A 234 11.44 -2.60 -6.52
N VAL A 235 11.20 -2.74 -7.82
CA VAL A 235 9.98 -3.36 -8.35
C VAL A 235 10.14 -4.88 -8.27
N VAL A 236 9.33 -5.54 -7.45
CA VAL A 236 9.40 -7.01 -7.27
C VAL A 236 8.25 -7.76 -7.94
N ALA A 237 7.24 -7.03 -8.44
CA ALA A 237 6.08 -7.58 -9.12
C ALA A 237 5.51 -6.57 -10.13
N GLN A 238 4.83 -7.06 -11.17
CA GLN A 238 4.27 -6.25 -12.26
C GLN A 238 3.32 -5.15 -11.78
N ASN A 239 2.46 -5.47 -10.82
CA ASN A 239 1.50 -4.53 -10.24
C ASN A 239 2.15 -3.41 -9.40
N GLN A 240 3.47 -3.41 -9.20
CA GLN A 240 4.18 -2.36 -8.47
C GLN A 240 4.85 -1.34 -9.40
N SER A 241 5.05 -1.68 -10.68
CA SER A 241 5.89 -0.88 -11.59
C SER A 241 5.33 0.52 -11.82
N ALA A 242 4.02 0.63 -12.06
CA ALA A 242 3.34 1.90 -12.32
C ALA A 242 3.43 2.83 -11.09
N VAL A 243 3.06 2.32 -9.91
CA VAL A 243 3.10 3.07 -8.65
C VAL A 243 4.53 3.51 -8.32
N ALA A 244 5.51 2.61 -8.44
CA ALA A 244 6.92 2.94 -8.19
C ALA A 244 7.44 4.05 -9.11
N SER A 245 7.06 4.01 -10.39
CA SER A 245 7.44 5.02 -11.38
C SER A 245 6.75 6.36 -11.12
N ALA A 246 5.44 6.35 -10.82
CA ALA A 246 4.68 7.56 -10.53
C ALA A 246 5.20 8.28 -9.28
N VAL A 247 5.48 7.55 -8.19
CA VAL A 247 6.02 8.12 -6.95
C VAL A 247 7.44 8.66 -7.14
N ALA A 248 8.25 7.99 -7.97
CA ALA A 248 9.57 8.51 -8.34
C ALA A 248 9.47 9.76 -9.22
N GLY A 249 8.53 9.79 -10.18
CA GLY A 249 8.25 10.96 -11.02
C GLY A 249 7.79 12.18 -10.21
N ALA A 250 7.01 11.95 -9.14
CA ALA A 250 6.65 12.99 -8.17
C ALA A 250 7.83 13.43 -7.26
N GLY A 251 8.96 12.73 -7.32
CA GLY A 251 10.16 13.00 -6.53
C GLY A 251 10.07 12.56 -5.07
N ALA A 252 9.10 11.72 -4.71
CA ALA A 252 8.87 11.22 -3.35
C ALA A 252 9.61 9.90 -3.04
N ALA A 253 10.18 9.26 -4.05
CA ALA A 253 11.06 8.11 -3.92
C ALA A 253 12.09 8.09 -5.06
N ARG A 254 13.07 7.19 -4.98
CA ARG A 254 13.90 6.80 -6.13
C ARG A 254 13.56 5.37 -6.53
N ASN A 255 13.01 5.19 -7.73
CA ASN A 255 12.80 3.87 -8.31
C ASN A 255 14.11 3.37 -8.92
N LEU A 256 14.64 2.25 -8.41
CA LEU A 256 15.84 1.60 -8.92
C LEU A 256 15.52 0.59 -10.05
N GLY A 257 14.25 0.36 -10.35
CA GLY A 257 13.81 -0.57 -11.39
C GLY A 257 13.56 -1.98 -10.87
N TRP A 258 13.55 -2.94 -11.80
CA TRP A 258 13.22 -4.34 -11.52
C TRP A 258 14.26 -5.02 -10.65
N SER A 259 13.81 -5.62 -9.55
CA SER A 259 14.69 -6.21 -8.55
C SER A 259 15.56 -7.34 -9.10
N ALA A 260 15.09 -8.04 -10.15
CA ALA A 260 15.84 -9.09 -10.84
C ALA A 260 17.06 -8.56 -11.63
N GLY A 261 17.01 -7.31 -12.09
CA GLY A 261 18.09 -6.68 -12.87
C GLY A 261 19.11 -5.92 -12.05
N ILE A 262 18.84 -5.68 -10.76
CA ILE A 262 19.71 -4.87 -9.88
C ILE A 262 20.62 -5.77 -9.06
N ARG A 263 21.94 -5.65 -9.31
CA ARG A 263 22.98 -6.36 -8.56
C ARG A 263 23.21 -5.73 -7.18
N VAL A 264 23.94 -6.46 -6.34
CA VAL A 264 24.25 -6.04 -4.96
C VAL A 264 25.09 -4.76 -4.96
N GLU A 265 26.05 -4.63 -5.87
CA GLU A 265 26.94 -3.47 -5.99
C GLU A 265 26.16 -2.22 -6.41
N GLU A 266 25.26 -2.35 -7.40
CA GLU A 266 24.41 -1.24 -7.87
C GLU A 266 23.46 -0.76 -6.77
N LEU A 267 22.93 -1.69 -5.97
CA LEU A 267 22.14 -1.35 -4.79
C LEU A 267 22.99 -0.65 -3.73
N SER A 268 24.22 -1.11 -3.50
CA SER A 268 25.15 -0.48 -2.56
C SER A 268 25.49 0.95 -2.98
N GLU A 269 25.77 1.17 -4.26
CA GLU A 269 25.99 2.51 -4.83
C GLU A 269 24.76 3.42 -4.69
N ALA A 270 23.56 2.89 -4.90
CA ALA A 270 22.33 3.65 -4.70
C ALA A 270 22.12 4.06 -3.24
N ILE A 271 22.44 3.18 -2.29
CA ILE A 271 22.38 3.48 -0.84
C ILE A 271 23.46 4.51 -0.48
N LYS A 272 24.68 4.35 -0.99
CA LYS A 272 25.76 5.33 -0.80
C LYS A 272 25.37 6.70 -1.34
N TRP A 273 24.79 6.76 -2.53
CA TRP A 273 24.26 8.01 -3.08
C TRP A 273 23.24 8.65 -2.13
N ALA A 274 22.33 7.88 -1.55
CA ALA A 274 21.34 8.43 -0.61
C ALA A 274 21.99 9.02 0.65
N ILE A 275 23.04 8.37 1.17
CA ILE A 275 23.82 8.86 2.32
C ILE A 275 24.58 10.15 1.96
N ASP A 276 25.19 10.20 0.77
CA ASP A 276 26.05 11.28 0.33
C ASP A 276 25.25 12.50 -0.22
N ASN A 277 23.92 12.41 -0.34
CA ASN A 277 23.06 13.46 -0.91
C ASN A 277 21.92 13.87 0.05
N PRO A 278 22.21 14.47 1.22
CA PRO A 278 21.20 14.78 2.23
C PRO A 278 20.13 15.76 1.74
N ASP A 279 20.47 16.73 0.88
CA ASP A 279 19.50 17.67 0.32
C ASP A 279 18.44 16.97 -0.55
N GLU A 280 18.83 15.93 -1.29
CA GLU A 280 17.89 15.11 -2.06
C GLU A 280 16.99 14.28 -1.16
N ILE A 281 17.53 13.72 -0.07
CA ILE A 281 16.73 12.98 0.93
C ILE A 281 15.73 13.90 1.62
N LYS A 282 16.14 15.11 1.99
CA LYS A 282 15.26 16.14 2.57
C LYS A 282 14.17 16.56 1.57
N ARG A 283 14.53 16.80 0.31
CA ARG A 283 13.58 17.11 -0.77
C ARG A 283 12.57 15.98 -0.97
N MET A 284 13.04 14.73 -1.00
CA MET A 284 12.21 13.55 -1.16
C MET A 284 11.21 13.39 -0.01
N SER A 285 11.65 13.64 1.23
CA SER A 285 10.80 13.62 2.42
C SER A 285 9.64 14.61 2.32
N LYS A 286 9.94 15.84 1.87
CA LYS A 286 8.91 16.88 1.65
C LYS A 286 7.92 16.47 0.56
N LYS A 287 8.41 16.01 -0.60
CA LYS A 287 7.56 15.56 -1.71
C LYS A 287 6.63 14.40 -1.33
N ALA A 288 7.13 13.48 -0.51
CA ALA A 288 6.37 12.38 0.04
C ALA A 288 5.18 12.87 0.89
N LEU A 289 5.38 13.88 1.74
CA LEU A 289 4.29 14.50 2.53
C LEU A 289 3.30 15.29 1.65
N ASP A 290 3.81 16.03 0.67
CA ASP A 290 2.99 16.83 -0.25
C ASP A 290 2.00 15.94 -1.04
N LEU A 291 2.44 14.75 -1.49
CA LEU A 291 1.57 13.76 -2.15
C LEU A 291 0.37 13.33 -1.30
N MET A 292 0.52 13.37 0.03
CA MET A 292 -0.49 12.93 0.99
C MET A 292 -1.31 14.09 1.55
N GLY A 293 -1.41 15.20 0.80
CA GLY A 293 -2.23 16.36 1.15
C GLY A 293 -1.57 17.38 2.09
N GLY A 294 -0.29 17.20 2.47
CA GLY A 294 0.48 18.18 3.24
C GLY A 294 0.07 18.33 4.72
N SER A 295 -1.22 18.58 5.02
CA SER A 295 -1.76 18.69 6.38
C SER A 295 -2.30 17.34 6.92
N ILE A 296 -2.38 17.21 8.24
CA ILE A 296 -2.80 15.99 8.94
C ILE A 296 -4.32 15.78 8.88
N SER A 297 -5.11 16.84 8.63
CA SER A 297 -6.53 16.88 8.99
C SER A 297 -7.52 16.54 7.88
N GLU A 298 -7.09 16.28 6.64
CA GLU A 298 -8.03 16.36 5.49
C GLU A 298 -8.29 15.03 4.76
N THR A 299 -7.57 13.96 5.07
CA THR A 299 -7.48 12.83 4.13
C THR A 299 -8.52 11.74 4.35
N ASN A 300 -8.49 11.02 5.47
CA ASN A 300 -9.45 9.91 5.71
C ASN A 300 -10.80 10.36 6.24
N ASP A 301 -10.85 11.53 6.89
CA ASP A 301 -12.11 12.07 7.41
C ASP A 301 -13.11 12.31 6.27
N SER A 302 -12.63 12.66 5.06
CA SER A 302 -13.50 12.90 3.90
C SER A 302 -14.26 11.65 3.43
N ILE A 303 -13.60 10.49 3.31
CA ILE A 303 -14.28 9.23 2.93
C ILE A 303 -15.24 8.81 4.03
N ILE A 304 -14.80 8.83 5.29
CA ILE A 304 -15.65 8.45 6.42
C ILE A 304 -16.84 9.39 6.51
N GLN A 305 -16.66 10.70 6.32
CA GLN A 305 -17.73 11.68 6.28
C GLN A 305 -18.69 11.42 5.14
N ALA A 306 -18.22 11.14 3.92
CA ALA A 306 -19.09 10.80 2.79
C ALA A 306 -19.94 9.55 3.09
N LEU A 307 -19.30 8.50 3.63
CA LEU A 307 -19.99 7.27 4.04
C LEU A 307 -21.02 7.52 5.16
N MET A 308 -20.67 8.33 6.16
CA MET A 308 -21.53 8.62 7.32
C MET A 308 -22.64 9.63 7.02
N ALA A 309 -22.40 10.58 6.12
CA ALA A 309 -23.40 11.56 5.68
C ALA A 309 -24.42 10.94 4.74
N GLY A 310 -24.12 9.78 4.15
CA GLY A 310 -24.94 9.18 3.11
C GLY A 310 -25.03 10.08 1.89
N GLU A 311 -23.93 10.77 1.55
CA GLU A 311 -23.75 11.59 0.33
C GLU A 311 -23.41 10.74 -0.89
#